data_AF-A0A971D8G5-F1
#
_entry.id   AF-A0A971D8G5-F1
#
_cell.length_a   1.000
_cell.length_b   1.000
_cell.length_c   1.000
_cell.angle_alpha   90.00
_cell.angle_beta   90.00
_cell.angle_gamma   90.00
#
_symmetry.space_group_name_H-M   'P 1'
#
loop_
_entity.id
_entity.type
_entity.pdbx_description
1 polymer ?
#
loop_
_entity_poly.entity_id
_entity_poly.type
_entity_poly.pdbx_seq_one_letter_code
_entity_poly.pdbx_strand_id
1 'polypeptide(L)'
;MEPSIEEELQPVHPDEDVSYTFNTRFSLDNALDRIDMLKQVSLPPGEQSMAYNNSIGAIHGTLMKQHYQITKLEYELAKVLHRDGEITDEELAEKQAAYNQAVEAFKTFWESFGISD
;
A
#
# COMPACT_ATOMS: atom_id res chain seq x y z
N MET A 1 1.99 -10.49 -23.83
CA MET A 1 1.82 -10.18 -22.40
C MET A 1 1.18 -11.38 -21.76
N GLU A 2 1.63 -11.76 -20.57
CA GLU A 2 0.88 -12.73 -19.75
C GLU A 2 -0.46 -12.08 -19.34
N PRO A 3 -1.57 -12.85 -19.29
CA PRO A 3 -2.86 -12.31 -18.88
C PRO A 3 -2.83 -11.81 -17.43
N SER A 4 -3.59 -10.75 -17.13
CA SER A 4 -3.76 -10.30 -15.75
C SER A 4 -4.55 -11.35 -14.97
N ILE A 5 -4.19 -11.58 -13.70
CA ILE A 5 -4.95 -12.48 -12.83
C ILE A 5 -6.42 -12.04 -12.69
N GLU A 6 -6.74 -10.76 -12.91
CA GLU A 6 -8.12 -10.25 -12.89
C GLU A 6 -9.03 -10.96 -13.90
N GLU A 7 -8.48 -11.41 -15.05
CA GLU A 7 -9.24 -12.12 -16.08
C GLU A 7 -9.65 -13.53 -15.63
N GLU A 8 -8.99 -14.07 -14.60
CA GLU A 8 -9.23 -15.41 -14.06
C GLU A 8 -10.18 -15.41 -12.84
N LEU A 9 -10.44 -14.24 -12.25
CA LEU A 9 -11.23 -14.12 -11.03
C LEU A 9 -12.74 -14.08 -11.31
N GLN A 10 -13.52 -14.51 -10.32
CA GLN A 10 -14.97 -14.33 -10.30
C GLN A 10 -15.35 -13.13 -9.42
N PRO A 11 -16.42 -12.38 -9.77
CA PRO A 11 -16.95 -11.32 -8.92
C PRO A 11 -17.24 -11.82 -7.51
N VAL A 12 -16.87 -11.02 -6.50
CA VAL A 12 -17.20 -11.31 -5.09
C VAL A 12 -18.67 -10.99 -4.77
N HIS A 13 -19.33 -10.19 -5.61
CA HIS A 13 -20.74 -9.82 -5.50
C HIS A 13 -21.36 -9.66 -6.91
N PRO A 14 -22.64 -10.03 -7.14
CA PRO A 14 -23.26 -9.94 -8.47
C PRO A 14 -23.31 -8.52 -9.05
N ASP A 15 -23.43 -7.50 -8.20
CA ASP A 15 -23.53 -6.09 -8.60
C ASP A 15 -22.17 -5.35 -8.63
N GLU A 16 -21.06 -6.07 -8.43
CA GLU A 16 -19.72 -5.48 -8.39
C GLU A 16 -18.78 -6.28 -9.28
N ASP A 17 -18.19 -5.64 -10.29
CA ASP A 17 -17.23 -6.31 -11.15
C ASP A 17 -15.89 -6.61 -10.44
N VAL A 18 -15.13 -7.56 -11.00
CA VAL A 18 -13.81 -7.95 -10.45
C VAL A 18 -12.88 -6.75 -10.36
N SER A 19 -12.86 -5.90 -11.38
CA SER A 19 -11.96 -4.75 -11.45
C SER A 19 -12.23 -3.75 -10.34
N TYR A 20 -13.47 -3.56 -9.90
CA TYR A 20 -13.81 -2.70 -8.79
C TYR A 20 -13.27 -3.27 -7.48
N THR A 21 -13.51 -4.56 -7.20
CA THR A 21 -12.95 -5.19 -6.00
C THR A 21 -11.42 -5.09 -6.01
N PHE A 22 -10.80 -5.45 -7.13
CA PHE A 22 -9.35 -5.49 -7.28
C PHE A 22 -8.70 -4.09 -7.16
N ASN A 23 -9.19 -3.12 -7.92
CA ASN A 23 -8.57 -1.80 -8.02
C ASN A 23 -9.07 -0.80 -6.97
N THR A 24 -10.25 -1.02 -6.39
CA THR A 24 -10.85 -0.09 -5.41
C THR A 24 -10.86 -0.68 -4.00
N ARG A 25 -11.41 -1.88 -3.80
CA ARG A 25 -11.48 -2.45 -2.43
C ARG A 25 -10.12 -2.89 -1.92
N PHE A 26 -9.26 -3.42 -2.79
CA PHE A 26 -7.90 -3.84 -2.42
C PHE A 26 -6.83 -2.78 -2.72
N SER A 27 -7.24 -1.53 -2.96
CA SER A 27 -6.30 -0.42 -3.08
C SER A 27 -5.62 -0.11 -1.75
N LEU A 28 -4.41 0.46 -1.82
CA LEU A 28 -3.69 0.94 -0.65
C LEU A 28 -4.53 1.99 0.09
N ASP A 29 -5.09 2.97 -0.61
CA ASP A 29 -5.85 4.07 0.00
C ASP A 29 -7.05 3.54 0.79
N ASN A 30 -7.85 2.64 0.22
CA ASN A 30 -8.97 2.05 0.95
C ASN A 30 -8.48 1.23 2.15
N ALA A 31 -7.36 0.49 2.03
CA ALA A 31 -6.81 -0.26 3.16
C ALA A 31 -6.36 0.66 4.31
N LEU A 32 -5.73 1.80 3.99
CA LEU A 32 -5.33 2.81 4.97
C LEU A 32 -6.55 3.47 5.64
N ASP A 33 -7.58 3.81 4.87
CA ASP A 33 -8.85 4.31 5.42
C ASP A 33 -9.48 3.32 6.40
N ARG A 34 -9.47 2.02 6.09
CA ARG A 34 -9.99 0.98 7.01
C ARG A 34 -9.15 0.88 8.28
N ILE A 35 -7.83 0.98 8.16
CA ILE A 35 -6.94 1.01 9.32
C ILE A 35 -7.28 2.20 10.23
N ASP A 36 -7.52 3.37 9.66
CA ASP A 36 -7.87 4.55 10.45
C ASP A 36 -9.25 4.44 11.11
N MET A 37 -10.22 3.80 10.45
CA MET A 37 -11.49 3.42 11.09
C MET A 37 -11.27 2.45 12.26
N LEU A 38 -10.41 1.44 12.09
CA LEU A 38 -10.13 0.45 13.13
C LEU A 38 -9.39 1.07 14.34
N LYS A 39 -8.50 2.05 14.12
CA LYS A 39 -7.84 2.80 15.21
C LYS A 39 -8.82 3.60 16.07
N GLN A 40 -10.01 3.94 15.55
CA GLN A 40 -11.04 4.65 16.31
C GLN A 40 -11.89 3.72 17.18
N VAL A 41 -11.73 2.39 17.03
CA VAL A 41 -12.44 1.42 17.87
C VAL A 41 -11.89 1.45 19.28
N SER A 42 -12.76 1.78 20.25
CA SER A 42 -12.40 1.76 21.67
C SER A 42 -12.65 0.37 22.26
N LEU A 43 -11.57 -0.27 22.70
CA LEU A 43 -11.63 -1.51 23.49
C LEU A 43 -11.35 -1.21 24.97
N PRO A 44 -11.92 -2.00 25.91
CA PRO A 44 -11.58 -1.89 27.32
C PRO A 44 -10.06 -2.02 27.54
N PRO A 45 -9.48 -1.26 28.48
CA PRO A 45 -8.05 -1.34 28.75
C PRO A 45 -7.64 -2.75 29.20
N GLY A 46 -6.46 -3.18 28.77
CA GLY A 46 -5.90 -4.49 29.09
C GLY A 46 -5.27 -5.17 27.87
N GLU A 47 -4.78 -6.39 28.08
CA GLU A 47 -4.00 -7.15 27.09
C GLU A 47 -4.67 -7.27 25.72
N GLN A 48 -6.00 -7.41 25.68
CA GLN A 48 -6.74 -7.51 24.41
C GLN A 48 -6.69 -6.21 23.60
N SER A 49 -6.80 -5.05 24.27
CA SER A 49 -6.70 -3.75 23.61
C SER A 49 -5.28 -3.49 23.09
N MET A 50 -4.27 -3.89 23.87
CA MET A 50 -2.86 -3.78 23.44
C MET A 50 -2.57 -4.69 22.24
N ALA A 51 -2.98 -5.96 22.30
CA ALA A 51 -2.82 -6.90 21.18
C ALA A 51 -3.54 -6.42 19.92
N TYR A 52 -4.73 -5.85 20.06
CA TYR A 52 -5.48 -5.27 18.95
C TYR A 52 -4.74 -4.09 18.30
N ASN A 53 -4.30 -3.12 19.10
CA ASN A 53 -3.56 -1.95 18.61
C ASN A 53 -2.23 -2.35 17.94
N ASN A 54 -1.50 -3.28 18.56
CA ASN A 54 -0.24 -3.82 18.01
C ASN A 54 -0.50 -4.53 16.67
N SER A 55 -1.62 -5.27 16.54
CA SER A 55 -2.01 -5.94 15.29
C SER A 55 -2.33 -4.94 14.18
N ILE A 56 -3.10 -3.88 14.48
CA ILE A 56 -3.38 -2.82 13.51
C ILE A 56 -2.09 -2.13 13.07
N GLY A 57 -1.21 -1.80 14.02
CA GLY A 57 0.09 -1.19 13.72
C GLY A 57 0.95 -2.06 12.81
N ALA A 58 1.00 -3.38 13.04
CA ALA A 58 1.75 -4.32 12.22
C ALA A 58 1.17 -4.45 10.80
N ILE A 59 -0.15 -4.45 10.64
CA ILE A 59 -0.82 -4.44 9.33
C ILE A 59 -0.48 -3.14 8.59
N HIS A 60 -0.61 -1.99 9.24
CA HIS A 60 -0.27 -0.68 8.65
C HIS A 60 1.20 -0.65 8.18
N GLY A 61 2.12 -1.06 9.04
CA GLY A 61 3.54 -1.12 8.68
C GLY A 61 3.84 -2.08 7.53
N THR A 62 3.10 -3.18 7.42
CA THR A 62 3.24 -4.11 6.29
C THR A 62 2.83 -3.45 4.98
N LEU A 63 1.69 -2.76 4.94
CA LEU A 63 1.22 -2.04 3.76
C LEU A 63 2.20 -0.93 3.35
N MET A 64 2.65 -0.12 4.30
CA MET A 64 3.61 0.97 4.03
C MET A 64 4.94 0.44 3.50
N LYS A 65 5.43 -0.68 4.07
CA LYS A 65 6.64 -1.35 3.58
C LYS A 65 6.47 -1.86 2.15
N GLN A 66 5.35 -2.52 1.85
CA GLN A 66 5.06 -3.03 0.51
C GLN A 66 4.97 -1.89 -0.51
N HIS A 67 4.26 -0.81 -0.18
CA HIS A 67 4.15 0.36 -1.06
C HIS A 67 5.52 0.99 -1.37
N TYR A 68 6.37 1.17 -0.34
CA TYR A 68 7.76 1.61 -0.52
C TYR A 68 8.56 0.66 -1.44
N GLN A 69 8.44 -0.65 -1.24
CA GLN A 69 9.17 -1.63 -2.03
C GLN A 69 8.73 -1.65 -3.50
N ILE A 70 7.42 -1.53 -3.75
CA ILE A 70 6.86 -1.49 -5.11
C ILE A 70 7.32 -0.22 -5.84
N THR A 71 7.15 0.95 -5.23
CA THR A 71 7.56 2.22 -5.87
C THR A 71 9.07 2.30 -6.09
N LYS A 72 9.88 1.68 -5.21
CA LYS A 72 11.32 1.50 -5.45
C LYS A 72 11.60 0.70 -6.71
N LEU A 73 10.94 -0.44 -6.87
CA LEU A 73 11.12 -1.31 -8.04
C LEU A 73 10.65 -0.62 -9.32
N GLU A 74 9.54 0.11 -9.26
CA GLU A 74 9.05 0.91 -10.40
C GLU A 74 10.06 1.99 -10.82
N TYR A 75 10.65 2.71 -9.86
CA TYR A 75 11.69 3.69 -10.17
C TYR A 75 12.97 3.03 -10.69
N GLU A 76 13.36 1.88 -10.15
CA GLU A 76 14.50 1.10 -10.66
C GLU A 76 14.27 0.63 -12.11
N LEU A 77 13.07 0.16 -12.43
CA LEU A 77 12.67 -0.18 -13.79
C LEU A 77 12.67 1.06 -14.70
N ALA A 78 12.11 2.18 -14.24
CA ALA A 78 12.07 3.43 -15.00
C ALA A 78 13.48 3.91 -15.39
N LYS A 79 14.46 3.82 -14.49
CA LYS A 79 15.87 4.14 -14.82
C LYS A 79 16.42 3.28 -15.97
N VAL A 80 16.06 1.99 -16.00
CA VAL A 80 16.50 1.08 -17.07
C VAL A 80 15.83 1.44 -18.38
N LEU A 81 14.50 1.63 -18.38
CA LEU A 81 13.73 2.00 -19.56
C LEU A 81 14.18 3.36 -20.13
N HIS A 82 14.45 4.34 -19.27
CA HIS A 82 14.93 5.66 -19.68
C HIS A 82 16.30 5.58 -20.34
N ARG A 83 17.23 4.82 -19.75
CA ARG A 83 18.56 4.57 -20.34
C ARG A 83 18.44 3.94 -21.73
N ASP A 84 17.45 3.08 -21.92
CA ASP A 84 17.21 2.38 -23.18
C ASP A 84 16.37 3.22 -24.18
N GLY A 85 15.94 4.42 -23.78
CA GLY A 85 15.17 5.37 -24.60
C GLY A 85 13.68 5.07 -24.73
N GLU A 86 13.16 4.17 -23.89
CA GLU A 86 11.76 3.69 -23.93
C GLU A 86 10.80 4.62 -23.18
N ILE A 87 11.30 5.44 -22.25
CA ILE A 87 10.53 6.47 -21.55
C ILE A 87 11.27 7.80 -21.54
N THR A 88 10.52 8.87 -21.37
CA THR A 88 10.97 10.26 -21.32
C THR A 88 11.58 10.62 -19.95
N ASP A 89 12.28 11.77 -19.91
CA ASP A 89 12.75 12.37 -18.65
C ASP A 89 11.57 12.67 -17.69
N GLU A 90 10.41 13.05 -18.24
CA GLU A 90 9.21 13.37 -17.47
C GLU A 90 8.66 12.13 -16.77
N GLU A 91 8.49 11.02 -17.49
CA GLU A 91 8.04 9.74 -16.92
C GLU A 91 9.02 9.19 -15.87
N LEU A 92 10.33 9.36 -16.08
CA LEU A 92 11.33 9.00 -15.07
C LEU A 92 11.18 9.87 -13.80
N ALA A 93 10.99 11.17 -13.97
CA ALA A 93 10.81 12.11 -12.86
C ALA A 93 9.54 11.81 -12.06
N GLU A 94 8.44 11.42 -12.70
CA GLU A 94 7.21 10.99 -12.04
C GLU A 94 7.45 9.76 -11.14
N LYS A 95 8.13 8.73 -11.66
CA LYS A 95 8.46 7.53 -10.88
C LYS A 95 9.43 7.83 -9.74
N GLN A 96 10.37 8.75 -9.95
CA GLN A 96 11.25 9.23 -8.88
C GLN A 96 10.46 9.96 -7.78
N ALA A 97 9.54 10.84 -8.15
CA ALA A 97 8.71 11.58 -7.21
C ALA A 97 7.84 10.64 -6.36
N ALA A 98 7.19 9.65 -6.99
CA ALA A 98 6.41 8.63 -6.30
C ALA A 98 7.25 7.82 -5.30
N TYR A 99 8.45 7.39 -5.71
CA TYR A 99 9.38 6.70 -4.81
C TYR A 99 9.78 7.58 -3.61
N ASN A 100 10.11 8.85 -3.83
CA ASN A 100 10.48 9.76 -2.76
C ASN A 100 9.33 9.99 -1.77
N GLN A 101 8.10 10.13 -2.27
CA GLN A 101 6.92 10.23 -1.41
C GLN A 101 6.72 8.97 -0.56
N ALA A 102 6.85 7.78 -1.16
CA ALA A 102 6.74 6.52 -0.43
C ALA A 102 7.84 6.35 0.63
N VAL A 103 9.06 6.83 0.37
CA VAL A 103 10.16 6.86 1.35
C VAL A 103 9.79 7.73 2.56
N GLU A 104 9.34 8.96 2.33
CA GLU A 104 9.01 9.87 3.43
C GLU A 104 7.78 9.41 4.21
N ALA A 105 6.78 8.85 3.53
CA ALA A 105 5.61 8.27 4.18
C ALA A 105 6.00 7.05 5.06
N PHE A 106 6.87 6.17 4.56
CA PHE A 106 7.34 5.03 5.35
C PHE A 106 8.18 5.46 6.57
N LYS A 107 9.08 6.44 6.43
CA LYS A 107 9.83 7.00 7.56
C LYS A 107 8.91 7.62 8.60
N THR A 108 7.95 8.42 8.16
CA THR A 108 6.95 9.05 9.04
C THR A 108 6.18 7.98 9.83
N PHE A 109 5.73 6.92 9.16
CA PHE A 109 5.10 5.79 9.84
C PHE A 109 6.06 5.14 10.84
N TRP A 110 7.29 4.83 10.43
CA TRP A 110 8.29 4.16 11.27
C TRP A 110 8.57 4.93 12.57
N GLU A 111 8.69 6.24 12.48
CA GLU A 111 8.91 7.13 13.64
C GLU A 111 7.69 7.18 14.57
N SER A 112 6.49 7.02 14.03
CA SER A 112 5.24 6.97 14.81
C SER A 112 4.94 5.60 15.42
N PHE A 113 5.57 4.54 14.92
CA PHE A 113 5.27 3.18 15.31
C PHE A 113 5.85 2.87 16.69
N GLY A 114 4.98 2.50 17.63
CA GLY A 114 5.35 1.98 18.94
C GLY A 114 4.51 0.76 19.27
N ILE A 115 5.10 -0.16 20.03
CA ILE A 115 4.40 -1.32 20.61
C ILE A 115 3.97 -0.93 22.02
N SER A 116 2.70 -1.16 22.35
CA SER A 116 2.20 -0.97 23.72
C SER A 116 2.53 -2.21 24.56
N ASP A 117 3.05 -1.97 25.77
CA ASP A 117 3.33 -2.97 26.81
C ASP A 117 2.21 -3.03 27.87
#